data_AF-A0A2Z6S4Z3-F1
#
_entry.id   AF-A0A2Z6S4Z3-F1
#
_cell.length_a   1.000
_cell.length_b   1.000
_cell.length_c   1.000
_cell.angle_alpha   90.00
_cell.angle_beta   90.00
_cell.angle_gamma   90.00
#
_symmetry.space_group_name_H-M   'P 1'
#
loop_
_entity.id
_entity.type
_entity.pdbx_description
1 polymer ?
#
loop_
_entity_poly.entity_id
_entity_poly.type
_entity_poly.pdbx_seq_one_letter_code
_entity_poly.pdbx_strand_id
1 'polypeptide(L)'
;MLNQHELYCQILTEDFLGTLSYYDLEVDEVIFQQDNDPKHTSNHAKDWFLNNGIEVLDWPAQSPDLNPIEHLWNEVNRRLRKLPV
;
A
#
# COMPACT_ATOMS: atom_id res chain seq x y z
N MET A 1 -18.98 1.04 -11.82
CA MET A 1 -18.55 1.38 -10.45
C MET A 1 -17.65 0.24 -10.02
N LEU A 2 -16.36 0.47 -9.85
CA LEU A 2 -15.43 -0.60 -9.46
C LEU A 2 -15.73 -1.04 -8.03
N ASN A 3 -15.56 -2.33 -7.76
CA ASN A 3 -15.63 -2.84 -6.40
C ASN A 3 -14.30 -2.53 -5.65
N GLN A 4 -14.24 -2.80 -4.35
CA GLN A 4 -13.12 -2.37 -3.51
C GLN A 4 -11.77 -3.01 -3.89
N HIS A 5 -11.75 -4.26 -4.36
CA HIS A 5 -10.50 -4.93 -4.75
C HIS A 5 -10.04 -4.51 -6.16
N GLU A 6 -10.98 -4.23 -7.07
CA GLU A 6 -10.66 -3.67 -8.39
C GLU A 6 -10.05 -2.27 -8.27
N LEU A 7 -10.65 -1.41 -7.44
CA LEU A 7 -10.11 -0.07 -7.17
C LEU A 7 -8.72 -0.15 -6.54
N TYR A 8 -8.51 -1.10 -5.64
CA TYR A 8 -7.21 -1.33 -5.02
C TYR A 8 -6.13 -1.67 -6.06
N CYS A 9 -6.40 -2.64 -6.95
CA CYS A 9 -5.46 -2.98 -8.03
C CYS A 9 -5.25 -1.83 -9.02
N GLN A 10 -6.27 -1.00 -9.26
CA GLN A 10 -6.11 0.20 -10.08
C GLN A 10 -5.12 1.19 -9.43
N ILE A 11 -5.26 1.47 -8.13
CA ILE A 11 -4.33 2.33 -7.38
C ILE A 11 -2.92 1.75 -7.42
N LEU A 12 -2.75 0.44 -7.23
CA LEU A 12 -1.42 -0.18 -7.34
C LEU A 12 -0.81 -0.01 -8.74
N THR A 13 -1.63 -0.12 -9.79
CA THR A 13 -1.17 0.03 -11.17
C THR A 13 -0.77 1.47 -11.49
N GLU A 14 -1.57 2.45 -11.06
CA GLU A 14 -1.35 3.85 -11.39
C GLU A 14 -0.30 4.50 -10.48
N ASP A 15 -0.46 4.35 -9.17
CA ASP A 15 0.32 5.09 -8.18
C ASP A 15 1.54 4.31 -7.70
N PHE A 16 1.42 3.01 -7.40
CA PHE A 16 2.56 2.25 -6.88
C PHE A 16 3.62 2.02 -7.98
N LEU A 17 3.23 1.53 -9.16
CA LEU A 17 4.20 1.40 -10.26
C LEU A 17 4.73 2.76 -10.73
N GLY A 18 3.89 3.80 -10.70
CA GLY A 18 4.33 5.18 -10.95
C GLY A 18 5.38 5.66 -9.94
N THR A 19 5.25 5.26 -8.67
CA THR A 19 6.21 5.55 -7.60
C THR A 19 7.54 4.85 -7.85
N LEU A 20 7.53 3.57 -8.24
CA LEU A 20 8.77 2.85 -8.58
C LEU A 20 9.51 3.56 -9.72
N SER A 21 8.79 3.88 -10.80
CA SER A 21 9.37 4.62 -11.92
C SER A 21 9.89 6.01 -11.53
N TYR A 22 9.20 6.72 -10.64
CA TYR A 22 9.63 8.04 -10.17
C TYR A 22 10.96 7.99 -9.40
N TYR A 23 11.16 6.93 -8.61
CA TYR A 23 12.36 6.73 -7.81
C TYR A 23 13.46 5.91 -8.51
N ASP A 24 13.25 5.52 -9.77
CA ASP A 24 14.16 4.66 -10.55
C ASP A 24 14.43 3.32 -9.83
N LEU A 25 13.36 2.72 -9.30
CA LEU A 25 13.38 1.42 -8.62
C LEU A 25 12.78 0.34 -9.52
N GLU A 26 13.42 -0.82 -9.52
CA GLU A 26 12.89 -2.02 -10.15
C GLU A 26 12.04 -2.85 -9.17
N VAL A 27 11.18 -3.71 -9.71
CA VAL A 27 10.24 -4.52 -8.91
C VAL A 27 10.94 -5.51 -7.98
N ASP A 28 12.13 -5.98 -8.32
CA ASP A 28 12.94 -6.92 -7.54
C ASP A 28 13.81 -6.25 -6.48
N GLU A 29 13.86 -4.92 -6.46
CA GLU A 29 14.55 -4.14 -5.43
C GLU A 29 13.66 -3.82 -4.22
N VAL A 30 12.36 -4.15 -4.29
CA VAL A 30 11.37 -3.75 -3.30
C VAL A 30 10.61 -4.93 -2.73
N ILE A 31 10.26 -4.82 -1.44
CA ILE A 31 9.27 -5.68 -0.80
C ILE A 31 8.08 -4.79 -0.45
N PHE A 32 6.90 -5.10 -0.98
CA PHE A 32 5.69 -4.34 -0.75
C PHE A 32 5.05 -4.71 0.59
N GLN A 33 4.74 -3.71 1.41
CA GLN A 33 4.07 -3.93 2.69
C GLN A 33 2.61 -3.45 2.62
N GLN A 34 1.70 -4.31 3.08
CA GLN A 34 0.27 -4.01 3.25
C GLN A 34 -0.27 -4.70 4.51
N ASP A 35 -1.41 -4.25 5.01
CA ASP A 35 -2.15 -4.99 6.04
C ASP A 35 -3.00 -6.13 5.45
N ASN A 36 -3.66 -6.89 6.32
CA ASN A 36 -4.50 -8.02 5.93
C ASN A 36 -5.98 -7.64 5.67
N ASP A 37 -6.30 -6.40 5.27
CA ASP A 37 -7.67 -6.03 4.87
C ASP A 37 -8.19 -7.01 3.78
N PRO A 38 -9.46 -7.48 3.85
CA PRO A 38 -10.04 -8.38 2.86
C PRO A 38 -9.85 -7.99 1.39
N LYS A 39 -9.76 -6.68 1.08
CA LYS A 39 -9.53 -6.24 -0.31
C LYS A 39 -8.08 -6.48 -0.76
N HIS A 40 -7.12 -6.31 0.14
CA HIS A 40 -5.68 -6.52 -0.09
C HIS A 40 -5.33 -8.02 -0.17
N THR A 41 -6.11 -8.86 0.52
CA THR A 41 -5.91 -10.32 0.56
C THR A 41 -6.81 -11.09 -0.42
N SER A 42 -7.60 -10.36 -1.23
CA SER A 42 -8.46 -10.93 -2.26
C SER A 42 -7.66 -11.67 -3.33
N ASN A 43 -8.26 -12.65 -3.99
CA ASN A 43 -7.60 -13.37 -5.09
C ASN A 43 -7.17 -12.42 -6.21
N HIS A 44 -8.00 -11.40 -6.50
CA HIS A 44 -7.68 -10.41 -7.52
C HIS A 44 -6.41 -9.60 -7.19
N ALA A 45 -6.25 -9.18 -5.92
CA ALA A 45 -5.05 -8.49 -5.48
C ALA A 45 -3.82 -9.41 -5.50
N LYS A 46 -3.97 -10.65 -5.03
CA LYS A 46 -2.89 -11.65 -5.07
C LYS A 46 -2.41 -11.96 -6.49
N ASP A 47 -3.35 -12.14 -7.42
CA ASP A 47 -3.04 -12.36 -8.83
C ASP A 47 -2.33 -11.14 -9.43
N TRP A 48 -2.71 -9.92 -9.04
CA TRP A 48 -2.03 -8.70 -9.47
C TRP A 48 -0.57 -8.67 -9.01
N PHE A 49 -0.27 -8.93 -7.73
CA PHE A 49 1.11 -8.97 -7.25
C PHE A 49 1.94 -10.06 -7.93
N LEU A 50 1.36 -11.26 -8.09
CA LEU A 50 2.02 -12.38 -8.78
C LEU A 50 2.37 -12.04 -10.23
N ASN A 51 1.43 -11.45 -10.98
CA ASN A 51 1.64 -11.10 -12.39
C ASN A 51 2.67 -9.97 -12.59
N ASN A 52 2.88 -9.12 -11.57
CA ASN A 52 3.87 -8.05 -11.59
C ASN A 52 5.20 -8.44 -10.93
N GLY A 53 5.32 -9.67 -10.41
CA GLY A 53 6.57 -10.16 -9.79
C GLY A 53 6.95 -9.45 -8.49
N ILE A 54 5.99 -8.83 -7.80
CA ILE A 54 6.24 -8.04 -6.60
C ILE A 54 6.13 -8.94 -5.37
N GLU A 55 7.15 -8.94 -4.53
CA GLU A 55 7.12 -9.61 -3.24
C GLU A 55 6.26 -8.82 -2.24
N VAL A 56 5.34 -9.49 -1.56
CA VAL A 56 4.52 -8.90 -0.50
C VAL A 56 5.00 -9.41 0.85
N LEU A 57 5.32 -8.50 1.76
CA LEU A 57 5.73 -8.82 3.12
C LEU A 57 4.60 -9.49 3.90
N ASP A 58 4.88 -10.65 4.51
CA ASP A 58 3.96 -11.30 5.43
C ASP A 58 3.68 -10.39 6.63
N TRP A 59 2.40 -10.09 6.87
CA TRP A 59 1.97 -9.16 7.91
C TRP A 59 1.19 -9.85 9.03
N PRO A 60 1.55 -9.65 10.31
CA PRO A 60 0.74 -10.15 11.42
C PRO A 60 -0.57 -9.36 11.55
N ALA A 61 -1.65 -10.07 11.85
CA ALA A 61 -2.95 -9.45 12.07
C ALA A 61 -2.91 -8.48 13.28
N GLN A 62 -3.71 -7.42 13.23
CA GLN A 62 -3.89 -6.45 14.32
C GLN A 62 -2.57 -5.84 14.86
N SER A 63 -1.59 -5.65 13.99
CA SER A 63 -0.29 -5.08 14.35
C SER A 63 -0.05 -3.71 13.70
N PRO A 64 -0.88 -2.69 14.01
CA PRO A 64 -0.69 -1.34 13.45
C PRO A 64 0.59 -0.69 13.97
N ASP A 65 1.06 -1.07 15.15
CA ASP A 65 2.31 -0.62 15.76
C ASP A 65 3.55 -0.97 14.94
N LEU A 66 3.47 -2.03 14.14
CA LEU A 66 4.55 -2.43 13.24
C LEU A 66 4.55 -1.62 11.94
N ASN A 67 3.45 -0.96 11.57
CA ASN A 67 3.32 -0.26 10.29
C ASN A 67 3.96 1.14 10.37
N PRO A 68 5.08 1.39 9.66
CA PRO A 68 5.75 2.69 9.72
C PRO A 68 4.86 3.85 9.25
N ILE A 69 3.85 3.60 8.40
CA ILE A 69 2.96 4.65 7.89
C ILE A 69 2.11 5.28 9.02
N GLU A 70 1.85 4.56 10.10
CA GLU A 70 1.09 5.08 11.24
C GLU A 70 1.84 6.23 11.93
N HIS A 71 3.17 6.17 11.97
CA HIS A 71 3.97 7.28 12.48
C HIS A 71 3.86 8.52 11.58
N LEU A 72 3.85 8.32 10.25
CA LEU A 72 3.67 9.42 9.31
C LEU A 72 2.27 10.04 9.44
N TRP A 73 1.21 9.23 9.52
CA TRP A 73 -0.15 9.72 9.72
C TRP A 73 -0.32 10.48 11.03
N ASN A 74 0.31 10.01 12.11
CA ASN A 74 0.32 10.73 13.39
C ASN A 74 0.95 12.12 13.27
N GLU A 75 2.05 12.25 12.53
CA GLU A 75 2.70 13.54 12.28
C GLU A 75 1.85 14.45 11.38
N VAL A 76 1.26 13.91 10.31
CA VAL A 76 0.33 14.65 9.44
C VAL A 76 -0.83 15.20 10.27
N ASN A 77 -1.47 14.35 11.08
CA ASN A 77 -2.56 14.74 11.98
C ASN A 77 -2.13 15.83 12.98
N ARG A 78 -0.92 15.74 13.54
CA ARG A 78 -0.38 16.76 14.44
C ARG A 78 -0.20 18.10 13.75
N ARG A 79 0.23 18.13 12.48
CA ARG A 79 0.36 19.36 11.69
C ARG A 79 -0.98 19.94 11.31
N LEU A 80 -1.92 19.10 10.85
CA LEU A 80 -3.28 19.52 10.50
C LEU A 80 -3.99 20.21 11.67
N ARG A 81 -3.85 19.68 12.89
CA ARG A 81 -4.40 20.30 14.11
C ARG A 81 -3.83 21.69 14.45
N LYS A 82 -2.72 22.08 13.84
CA LYS A 82 -2.11 23.41 14.03
C LYS A 82 -2.53 24.40 12.94
N LEU A 83 -3.18 23.94 11.87
CA LEU A 83 -3.68 24.83 10.84
C LEU A 83 -4.82 25.68 11.42
N PRO A 84 -4.88 26.98 11.10
CA PRO A 84 -6.02 27.80 11.47
C PRO A 84 -7.29 27.25 10.81
N VAL A 85 -8.39 27.25 11.56
CA VAL A 85 -9.74 26.90 11.09
C VAL A 85 -10.31 28.04 10.26
#